data_AF-J3I2R7-F1
#
_entry.id   AF-J3I2R7-F1
#
_cell.length_a   1.000
_cell.length_b   1.000
_cell.length_c   1.000
_cell.angle_alpha   90.00
_cell.angle_beta   90.00
_cell.angle_gamma   90.00
#
_symmetry.space_group_name_H-M   'P 1'
#
loop_
_entity.id
_entity.type
_entity.pdbx_description
1 polymer ?
#
loop_
_entity_poly.entity_id
_entity_poly.type
_entity_poly.pdbx_seq_one_letter_code
_entity_poly.pdbx_strand_id
1 'polypeptide(L)'
;MWLFFLVAWFVLLVAIAFLAQQAFGYDVSHLPAWFAGLPMPQRLTIGAIVALGLALIGATVWQLSRQDRRLGTLRDRLKKTREDVVVAHALQNHLDATVQHLIESDPREAVSTLHDKLGETEQRALLQQGRNESTDMHDQLAEIRRRQQALRDMVGKVADQRRAVEPVFTEIRDRQNQLERSLHDLETDDRKNSLADRLKDIARDMSTLLSRVNTVQETFATLSQYKEDLAKSHAELVPLRATDAGINALIGELGLSHDRLTKSVDELETGGDAPLSARVETLSKSKIEIEQRLARIDDSFNILKTVSLDFEELGQRQTQLERAIAEVETGPDGKTLADRQNALNDFVLQSRQRLGALQETLATLNAFKAELSKSQADLVPLKAPVFGIEAMIADVSTTRDLLAKTVGEIEANAGVTLASRVETLTKSKREVEDRLARIFDNFNALDGLRKDIGGIFSTIRNSLNRIG
;
A
#
# COMPACT_ATOMS: atom_id res chain seq x y z
N MET A 1 -29.14 -5.59 9.07
CA MET A 1 -28.02 -4.62 8.97
C MET A 1 -28.04 -3.80 7.68
N TRP A 2 -28.34 -4.36 6.51
CA TRP A 2 -28.32 -3.65 5.21
C TRP A 2 -29.24 -2.41 5.13
N LEU A 3 -30.48 -2.51 5.61
CA LEU A 3 -31.42 -1.38 5.68
C LEU A 3 -30.91 -0.23 6.56
N PHE A 4 -30.22 -0.55 7.66
CA PHE A 4 -29.71 0.46 8.59
C PHE A 4 -28.57 1.28 7.97
N PHE A 5 -27.72 0.63 7.17
CA PHE A 5 -26.62 1.28 6.45
C PHE A 5 -27.13 2.17 5.31
N LEU A 6 -28.14 1.72 4.57
CA LEU A 6 -28.80 2.53 3.54
C LEU A 6 -29.49 3.75 4.15
N VAL A 7 -30.18 3.59 5.28
CA VAL A 7 -30.82 4.70 6.00
C VAL A 7 -29.78 5.67 6.56
N ALA A 8 -28.70 5.19 7.16
CA ALA A 8 -27.63 6.05 7.68
C ALA A 8 -26.94 6.88 6.58
N TRP A 9 -26.75 6.29 5.40
CA TRP A 9 -26.21 7.01 4.25
C TRP A 9 -27.25 7.99 3.68
N PHE A 10 -28.53 7.60 3.58
CA PHE A 10 -29.55 8.54 3.13
C PHE A 10 -29.64 9.77 4.06
N VAL A 11 -29.57 9.55 5.37
CA VAL A 11 -29.53 10.62 6.39
C VAL A 11 -28.28 11.49 6.24
N LEU A 12 -27.12 10.89 5.95
CA LEU A 12 -25.87 11.63 5.77
C LEU A 12 -25.85 12.45 4.46
N LEU A 13 -26.45 11.96 3.37
CA LEU A 13 -26.65 12.75 2.14
C LEU A 13 -27.58 13.94 2.39
N VAL A 14 -28.68 13.72 3.11
CA VAL A 14 -29.64 14.79 3.44
C VAL A 14 -28.98 15.83 4.35
N ALA A 15 -28.17 15.40 5.33
CA ALA A 15 -27.43 16.30 6.21
C ALA A 15 -26.39 17.13 5.45
N ILE A 16 -25.65 16.53 4.51
CA ILE A 16 -24.69 17.25 3.66
C ILE A 16 -25.40 18.24 2.75
N ALA A 17 -26.54 17.86 2.14
CA ALA A 17 -27.31 18.75 1.29
C ALA A 17 -27.85 19.97 2.07
N PHE A 18 -28.33 19.75 3.30
CA PHE A 18 -28.81 20.81 4.18
C PHE A 18 -27.68 21.74 4.65
N LEU A 19 -26.53 21.17 5.04
CA LEU A 19 -25.35 21.94 5.46
C LEU A 19 -24.73 22.73 4.30
N ALA A 20 -24.70 22.18 3.08
CA ALA A 20 -24.20 22.87 1.90
C ALA A 20 -25.09 24.07 1.52
N GLN A 21 -26.41 23.92 1.66
CA GLN A 21 -27.36 25.00 1.44
C GLN A 21 -27.20 26.13 2.48
N GLN A 22 -26.97 25.79 3.76
CA GLN A 22 -26.77 26.79 4.82
C GLN A 22 -25.40 27.48 4.78
N ALA A 23 -24.32 26.73 4.49
CA ALA A 23 -22.96 27.24 4.59
C ALA A 23 -22.49 27.99 3.33
N PHE A 24 -23.02 27.62 2.16
CA PHE A 24 -22.56 28.17 0.87
C PHE A 24 -23.67 28.85 0.06
N GLY A 25 -24.91 28.90 0.57
CA GLY A 25 -26.03 29.54 -0.12
C GLY A 25 -26.46 28.85 -1.43
N TYR A 26 -26.06 27.60 -1.64
CA TYR A 26 -26.41 26.85 -2.85
C TYR A 26 -27.89 26.45 -2.83
N ASP A 27 -28.66 26.96 -3.78
CA ASP A 27 -30.05 26.57 -3.99
C ASP A 27 -30.12 25.21 -4.72
N VAL A 28 -30.26 24.14 -3.93
CA VAL A 28 -30.29 22.73 -4.37
C VAL A 28 -31.38 22.48 -5.41
N SER A 29 -32.43 23.32 -5.43
CA SER A 29 -33.53 23.23 -6.40
C SER A 29 -33.10 23.55 -7.85
N HIS A 30 -31.97 24.23 -8.04
CA HIS A 30 -31.48 24.66 -9.37
C HIS A 30 -30.36 23.75 -9.93
N LEU A 31 -29.91 22.75 -9.16
CA LEU A 31 -28.88 21.78 -9.60
C LEU A 31 -29.23 21.07 -10.92
N PRO A 32 -30.48 20.64 -11.17
CA PRO A 32 -30.82 19.99 -12.44
C PRO A 32 -30.70 20.95 -13.63
N ALA A 33 -31.07 22.22 -13.44
CA ALA A 33 -30.98 23.26 -14.46
C ALA A 33 -29.52 23.63 -14.77
N TRP A 34 -28.67 23.71 -13.75
CA TRP A 34 -27.22 23.92 -13.91
C TRP A 34 -26.54 22.74 -14.60
N PHE A 35 -26.93 21.50 -14.27
CA PHE A 35 -26.44 20.31 -14.95
C PHE A 35 -26.83 20.27 -16.44
N ALA A 36 -28.05 20.73 -16.76
CA ALA A 36 -28.54 20.87 -18.12
C ALA A 36 -27.94 22.06 -18.90
N GLY A 37 -27.23 22.98 -18.25
CA GLY A 37 -26.51 24.10 -18.88
C GLY A 37 -25.03 23.82 -19.17
N LEU A 38 -24.45 22.77 -18.58
CA LEU A 38 -23.02 22.47 -18.70
C LEU A 38 -22.64 21.91 -20.09
N PRO A 39 -21.43 22.20 -20.64
CA PRO A 39 -20.90 21.59 -21.86
C PRO A 39 -20.83 20.06 -21.73
N MET A 40 -21.11 19.35 -22.83
CA MET A 40 -21.20 17.88 -22.85
C MET A 40 -20.00 17.12 -22.23
N PRO A 41 -18.72 17.53 -22.39
CA PRO A 41 -17.62 16.85 -21.73
C PRO A 41 -17.66 16.98 -20.19
N GLN A 42 -18.15 18.10 -19.66
CA GLN A 42 -18.25 18.31 -18.20
C GLN A 42 -19.40 17.49 -17.59
N ARG A 43 -20.50 17.27 -18.33
CA ARG A 43 -21.58 16.36 -17.89
C ARG A 43 -21.10 14.92 -17.77
N LEU A 44 -20.29 14.45 -18.73
CA LEU A 44 -19.68 13.11 -18.67
C LEU A 44 -18.74 12.98 -17.47
N THR A 45 -17.97 14.03 -17.17
CA THR A 45 -17.02 14.02 -16.05
C THR A 45 -17.74 13.97 -14.70
N ILE A 46 -18.77 14.80 -14.52
CA ILE A 46 -19.59 14.80 -13.29
C ILE A 46 -20.37 13.48 -13.16
N GLY A 47 -20.91 12.96 -14.27
CA GLY A 47 -21.56 11.65 -14.30
C GLY A 47 -20.61 10.51 -13.91
N ALA A 48 -19.35 10.55 -14.36
CA ALA A 48 -18.34 9.57 -14.00
C ALA A 48 -17.97 9.64 -12.51
N ILE A 49 -17.91 10.84 -11.92
CA ILE A 49 -17.64 11.03 -10.48
C ILE A 49 -18.78 10.44 -9.64
N VAL A 50 -20.04 10.69 -10.02
CA VAL A 50 -21.21 10.12 -9.34
C VAL A 50 -21.24 8.60 -9.47
N ALA A 51 -20.96 8.06 -10.66
CA ALA A 51 -20.89 6.63 -10.89
C ALA A 51 -19.77 5.95 -10.09
N LEU A 52 -18.59 6.60 -9.99
CA LEU A 52 -17.47 6.12 -9.20
C LEU A 52 -17.80 6.11 -7.69
N GLY A 53 -18.49 7.15 -7.22
CA GLY A 53 -19.01 7.22 -5.85
C GLY A 53 -19.96 6.07 -5.54
N LEU A 54 -20.92 5.79 -6.43
CA LEU A 54 -21.84 4.66 -6.28
C LEU A 54 -21.13 3.30 -6.34
N ALA A 55 -20.10 3.16 -7.18
CA ALA A 55 -19.30 1.94 -7.26
C ALA A 55 -18.49 1.69 -5.98
N LEU A 56 -17.91 2.74 -5.39
CA LEU A 56 -17.22 2.67 -4.10
C LEU A 56 -18.17 2.28 -2.96
N ILE A 57 -19.40 2.82 -2.98
CA ILE A 57 -20.44 2.44 -2.02
C ILE A 57 -20.85 0.98 -2.21
N GLY A 58 -21.03 0.51 -3.44
CA GLY A 58 -21.30 -0.90 -3.74
C GLY A 58 -20.17 -1.83 -3.28
N ALA A 59 -18.91 -1.44 -3.50
CA ALA A 59 -17.74 -2.21 -3.10
C ALA A 59 -17.62 -2.35 -1.58
N THR A 60 -17.86 -1.27 -0.83
CA THR A 60 -17.82 -1.28 0.64
C THR A 60 -18.93 -2.15 1.24
N VAL A 61 -20.15 -2.10 0.69
CA VAL A 61 -21.26 -2.98 1.09
C VAL A 61 -20.96 -4.44 0.76
N TRP A 62 -20.36 -4.72 -0.40
CA TRP A 62 -19.98 -6.07 -0.79
C TRP A 62 -18.91 -6.65 0.15
N GLN A 63 -17.92 -5.85 0.52
CA GLN A 63 -16.84 -6.23 1.43
C GLN A 63 -17.37 -6.53 2.85
N LEU A 64 -18.33 -5.74 3.34
CA LEU A 64 -18.99 -5.99 4.63
C LEU A 64 -19.81 -7.29 4.61
N SER A 65 -20.55 -7.56 3.52
CA SER A 65 -21.33 -8.80 3.36
C SER A 65 -20.45 -10.05 3.35
N ARG A 66 -19.22 -9.93 2.82
CA ARG A 66 -18.26 -11.04 2.73
C ARG A 66 -17.60 -11.31 4.08
N GLN A 67 -17.42 -10.29 4.92
CA GLN A 67 -16.96 -10.45 6.30
C GLN A 67 -18.01 -11.14 7.17
N ASP A 68 -19.29 -10.79 7.02
CA ASP A 68 -20.38 -11.38 7.81
C ASP A 68 -20.57 -12.88 7.50
N ARG A 69 -20.41 -13.29 6.23
CA ARG A 69 -20.40 -14.71 5.83
C ARG A 69 -19.24 -15.49 6.46
N ARG A 70 -18.06 -14.89 6.61
CA ARG A 70 -16.92 -15.53 7.27
C ARG A 70 -17.16 -15.70 8.77
N LEU A 71 -17.79 -14.73 9.42
CA LEU A 71 -18.18 -14.82 10.83
C LEU A 71 -19.26 -15.89 11.08
N GLY A 72 -20.23 -16.02 10.16
CA GLY A 72 -21.24 -17.08 10.22
C GLY A 72 -20.61 -18.48 10.19
N THR A 73 -19.69 -18.72 9.26
CA THR A 73 -19.00 -20.03 9.17
C THR A 73 -18.14 -20.36 10.40
N LEU A 74 -17.60 -19.34 11.09
CA LEU A 74 -16.86 -19.52 12.34
C LEU A 74 -17.79 -19.80 13.51
N ARG A 75 -18.96 -19.14 13.56
CA ARG A 75 -19.97 -19.35 14.60
C ARG A 75 -20.61 -20.73 14.52
N ASP A 76 -20.87 -21.23 13.31
CA ASP A 76 -21.39 -22.58 13.10
C ASP A 76 -20.37 -23.67 13.48
N ARG A 77 -19.08 -23.43 13.21
CA ARG A 77 -18.00 -24.33 13.69
C ARG A 77 -17.90 -24.31 15.21
N LEU A 78 -18.01 -23.14 15.84
CA LEU A 78 -17.99 -22.98 17.29
C LEU A 78 -19.20 -23.63 17.98
N LYS A 79 -20.37 -23.58 17.32
CA LYS A 79 -21.58 -24.24 17.80
C LYS A 79 -21.46 -25.76 17.70
N LYS A 80 -20.91 -26.27 16.59
CA LYS A 80 -20.68 -27.70 16.39
C LYS A 80 -19.65 -28.28 17.38
N THR A 81 -18.56 -27.55 17.65
CA THR A 81 -17.59 -27.95 18.69
C THR A 81 -18.17 -27.89 20.09
N ARG A 82 -19.13 -26.98 20.37
CA ARG A 82 -19.81 -26.92 21.66
C ARG A 82 -20.81 -28.08 21.83
N GLU A 83 -21.48 -28.50 20.76
CA GLU A 83 -22.35 -29.68 20.75
C GLU A 83 -21.53 -30.97 20.97
N ASP A 84 -20.34 -31.10 20.36
CA ASP A 84 -19.44 -32.24 20.56
C ASP A 84 -18.88 -32.31 22.00
N VAL A 85 -18.63 -31.16 22.65
CA VAL A 85 -18.19 -31.09 24.05
C VAL A 85 -19.32 -31.42 25.03
N VAL A 86 -20.57 -31.07 24.72
CA VAL A 86 -21.73 -31.43 25.56
C VAL A 86 -22.01 -32.95 25.47
N VAL A 87 -21.76 -33.59 24.32
CA VAL A 87 -21.85 -35.05 24.18
C VAL A 87 -20.74 -35.76 24.97
N ALA A 88 -19.52 -35.20 24.99
CA ALA A 88 -18.43 -35.71 25.83
C ALA A 88 -18.72 -35.57 27.34
N HIS A 89 -19.41 -34.49 27.75
CA HIS A 89 -19.79 -34.27 29.15
C HIS A 89 -20.96 -35.16 29.60
N ALA A 90 -21.89 -35.51 28.70
CA ALA A 90 -22.94 -36.50 28.97
C ALA A 90 -22.38 -37.92 29.17
N LEU A 91 -21.28 -38.25 28.49
CA LEU A 91 -20.57 -39.53 28.63
C LEU A 91 -19.80 -39.62 29.96
N GLN A 92 -19.35 -38.48 30.48
CA GLN A 92 -18.68 -38.34 31.78
C GLN A 92 -19.67 -38.52 32.95
N ASN A 93 -20.88 -37.97 32.85
CA ASN A 93 -21.94 -38.17 33.86
C ASN A 93 -22.44 -39.63 33.92
N HIS A 94 -22.38 -40.37 32.81
CA HIS A 94 -22.75 -41.79 32.82
C HIS A 94 -21.71 -42.64 33.57
N LEU A 95 -20.44 -42.23 33.53
CA LEU A 95 -19.31 -42.86 34.22
C LEU A 95 -19.34 -42.56 35.73
N ASP A 96 -19.72 -41.34 36.12
CA ASP A 96 -19.93 -40.97 37.52
C ASP A 96 -21.11 -41.73 38.16
N ALA A 97 -22.20 -41.96 37.40
CA ALA A 97 -23.32 -42.79 37.87
C ALA A 97 -22.93 -44.27 38.09
N THR A 98 -21.94 -44.78 37.35
CA THR A 98 -21.42 -46.15 37.56
C THR A 98 -20.48 -46.22 38.75
N VAL A 99 -19.76 -45.14 39.04
CA VAL A 99 -18.91 -45.01 40.23
C VAL A 99 -19.76 -44.86 41.50
N GLN A 100 -20.86 -44.11 41.44
CA GLN A 100 -21.81 -43.97 42.55
C GLN A 100 -22.44 -45.33 42.93
N HIS A 101 -22.78 -46.17 41.93
CA HIS A 101 -23.34 -47.50 42.15
C HIS A 101 -22.32 -48.50 42.75
N LEU A 102 -21.02 -48.19 42.68
CA LEU A 102 -19.93 -48.96 43.31
C LEU A 102 -19.65 -48.52 44.75
N ILE A 103 -20.05 -47.30 45.12
CA ILE A 103 -19.92 -46.73 46.47
C ILE A 103 -21.09 -47.17 47.37
N GLU A 104 -22.24 -47.52 46.79
CA GLU A 104 -23.47 -47.84 47.53
C GLU A 104 -23.69 -49.34 47.80
N SER A 105 -22.83 -50.22 47.28
CA SER A 105 -22.87 -51.67 47.57
C SER A 105 -21.89 -52.06 48.68
N ASP A 106 -22.43 -52.66 49.74
CA ASP A 106 -21.75 -53.05 50.99
C ASP A 106 -20.40 -53.80 50.77
N PRO A 107 -19.29 -53.36 51.40
CA PRO A 107 -17.93 -53.86 51.15
C PRO A 107 -17.65 -55.28 51.71
N ARG A 108 -18.64 -55.98 52.26
CA ARG A 108 -18.45 -57.32 52.87
C ARG A 108 -18.90 -58.48 51.99
N GLU A 109 -19.76 -58.27 51.00
CA GLU A 109 -20.19 -59.33 50.06
C GLU A 109 -19.32 -59.37 48.78
N ALA A 110 -18.68 -58.26 48.41
CA ALA A 110 -17.74 -58.21 47.29
C ALA A 110 -16.39 -58.88 47.62
N VAL A 111 -15.98 -58.89 48.89
CA VAL A 111 -14.67 -59.43 49.31
C VAL A 111 -14.68 -60.96 49.36
N SER A 112 -15.79 -61.60 49.73
CA SER A 112 -15.88 -63.07 49.73
C SER A 112 -15.96 -63.66 48.32
N THR A 113 -16.65 -62.97 47.40
CA THR A 113 -16.78 -63.38 45.99
C THR A 113 -15.52 -63.07 45.17
N LEU A 114 -14.74 -62.05 45.56
CA LEU A 114 -13.40 -61.80 44.99
C LEU A 114 -12.37 -62.84 45.44
N HIS A 115 -12.44 -63.34 46.68
CA HIS A 115 -11.46 -64.32 47.18
C HIS A 115 -11.64 -65.69 46.51
N ASP A 116 -12.89 -66.12 46.29
CA ASP A 116 -13.19 -67.37 45.56
C ASP A 116 -12.82 -67.28 44.07
N LYS A 117 -13.00 -66.11 43.44
CA LYS A 117 -12.61 -65.90 42.04
C LYS A 117 -11.11 -65.64 41.84
N LEU A 118 -10.39 -65.18 42.87
CA LEU A 118 -8.92 -65.06 42.82
C LEU A 118 -8.26 -66.44 42.75
N GLY A 119 -8.73 -67.40 43.56
CA GLY A 119 -8.19 -68.76 43.56
C GLY A 119 -8.35 -69.51 42.23
N GLU A 120 -9.48 -69.32 41.54
CA GLU A 120 -9.73 -69.95 40.22
C GLU A 120 -9.05 -69.24 39.04
N THR A 121 -8.62 -67.99 39.19
CA THR A 121 -7.96 -67.19 38.12
C THR A 121 -6.43 -67.27 38.22
N GLU A 122 -5.89 -67.40 39.42
CA GLU A 122 -4.45 -67.58 39.67
C GLU A 122 -3.95 -68.94 39.14
N GLN A 123 -4.78 -69.98 39.24
CA GLN A 123 -4.47 -71.31 38.72
C GLN A 123 -4.60 -71.41 37.18
N ARG A 124 -5.35 -70.50 36.54
CA ARG A 124 -5.40 -70.37 35.06
C ARG A 124 -4.31 -69.45 34.52
N ALA A 125 -3.83 -68.46 35.29
CA ALA A 125 -2.78 -67.53 34.89
C ALA A 125 -1.39 -68.20 34.77
N LEU A 126 -1.07 -69.13 35.67
CA LEU A 126 0.22 -69.84 35.65
C LEU A 126 0.40 -70.75 34.42
N LEU A 127 -0.68 -71.23 33.80
CA LEU A 127 -0.62 -72.02 32.57
C LEU A 127 -0.50 -71.17 31.29
N GLN A 128 -0.76 -69.86 31.35
CA GLN A 128 -0.60 -68.93 30.21
C GLN A 128 0.68 -68.09 30.26
N GLN A 129 1.30 -67.95 31.44
CA GLN A 129 2.50 -67.14 31.64
C GLN A 129 3.73 -67.67 30.88
N GLY A 130 3.84 -69.00 30.68
CA GLY A 130 4.97 -69.60 29.96
C GLY A 130 4.94 -69.45 28.43
N ARG A 131 3.84 -68.97 27.83
CA ARG A 131 3.68 -68.95 26.36
C ARG A 131 3.54 -67.56 25.74
N ASN A 132 3.26 -66.52 26.53
CA ASN A 132 3.03 -65.15 26.05
C ASN A 132 4.18 -64.16 26.29
N GLU A 133 5.11 -64.42 27.23
CA GLU A 133 6.18 -63.46 27.56
C GLU A 133 7.22 -63.28 26.42
N SER A 134 7.42 -64.29 25.57
CA SER A 134 8.40 -64.19 24.46
C SER A 134 7.86 -63.45 23.23
N THR A 135 6.55 -63.50 22.97
CA THR A 135 5.90 -62.80 21.85
C THR A 135 5.66 -61.34 22.19
N ASP A 136 5.23 -61.04 23.42
CA ASP A 136 4.92 -59.68 23.86
C ASP A 136 6.18 -58.80 23.98
N MET A 137 7.31 -59.36 24.41
CA MET A 137 8.59 -58.63 24.43
C MET A 137 9.13 -58.29 23.02
N HIS A 138 8.86 -59.14 22.01
CA HIS A 138 9.23 -58.85 20.62
C HIS A 138 8.36 -57.73 20.04
N ASP A 139 7.06 -57.72 20.37
CA ASP A 139 6.14 -56.68 19.94
C ASP A 139 6.44 -55.33 20.61
N GLN A 140 6.81 -55.33 21.89
CA GLN A 140 7.26 -54.13 22.60
C GLN A 140 8.59 -53.56 22.04
N LEU A 141 9.56 -54.42 21.69
CA LEU A 141 10.80 -53.99 21.04
C LEU A 141 10.57 -53.45 19.62
N ALA A 142 9.63 -54.05 18.87
CA ALA A 142 9.24 -53.57 17.55
C ALA A 142 8.54 -52.20 17.64
N GLU A 143 7.69 -52.01 18.64
CA GLU A 143 6.99 -50.74 18.89
C GLU A 143 7.95 -49.63 19.33
N ILE A 144 8.91 -49.91 20.21
CA ILE A 144 9.95 -48.95 20.61
C ILE A 144 10.82 -48.54 19.40
N ARG A 145 11.19 -49.51 18.53
CA ARG A 145 11.91 -49.19 17.28
C ARG A 145 11.07 -48.33 16.34
N ARG A 146 9.76 -48.59 16.20
CA ARG A 146 8.87 -47.72 15.40
C ARG A 146 8.80 -46.31 15.98
N ARG A 147 8.71 -46.16 17.30
CA ARG A 147 8.67 -44.83 17.96
C ARG A 147 9.99 -44.08 17.83
N GLN A 148 11.13 -44.76 17.99
CA GLN A 148 12.45 -44.14 17.77
C GLN A 148 12.65 -43.74 16.30
N GLN A 149 12.17 -44.55 15.36
CA GLN A 149 12.23 -44.20 13.94
C GLN A 149 11.32 -43.02 13.61
N ALA A 150 10.09 -42.99 14.15
CA ALA A 150 9.16 -41.87 13.98
C ALA A 150 9.71 -40.56 14.58
N LEU A 151 10.37 -40.61 15.74
CA LEU A 151 11.06 -39.46 16.33
C LEU A 151 12.24 -38.99 15.48
N ARG A 152 13.06 -39.91 14.95
CA ARG A 152 14.15 -39.57 14.03
C ARG A 152 13.64 -38.90 12.76
N ASP A 153 12.56 -39.42 12.17
CA ASP A 153 11.95 -38.83 10.98
C ASP A 153 11.35 -37.46 11.28
N MET A 154 10.77 -37.27 12.47
CA MET A 154 10.21 -35.98 12.90
C MET A 154 11.31 -34.93 13.15
N VAL A 155 12.41 -35.32 13.80
CA VAL A 155 13.58 -34.45 14.00
C VAL A 155 14.26 -34.13 12.67
N GLY A 156 14.35 -35.09 11.75
CA GLY A 156 14.81 -34.86 10.38
C GLY A 156 13.96 -33.81 9.66
N LYS A 157 12.63 -33.96 9.70
CA LYS A 157 11.69 -32.98 9.12
C LYS A 157 11.81 -31.59 9.74
N VAL A 158 11.99 -31.49 11.07
CA VAL A 158 12.17 -30.20 11.77
C VAL A 158 13.53 -29.57 11.42
N ALA A 159 14.59 -30.37 11.29
CA ALA A 159 15.90 -29.90 10.85
C ALA A 159 15.87 -29.39 9.40
N ASP A 160 15.17 -30.10 8.52
CA ASP A 160 14.96 -29.69 7.13
C ASP A 160 14.11 -28.43 7.02
N GLN A 161 13.05 -28.32 7.83
CA GLN A 161 12.25 -27.10 7.94
C GLN A 161 13.07 -25.92 8.46
N ARG A 162 13.90 -26.12 9.50
CA ARG A 162 14.80 -25.08 10.02
C ARG A 162 15.80 -24.64 8.95
N ARG A 163 16.37 -25.58 8.20
CA ARG A 163 17.30 -25.30 7.10
C ARG A 163 16.62 -24.58 5.93
N ALA A 164 15.34 -24.83 5.70
CA ALA A 164 14.53 -24.12 4.70
C ALA A 164 14.11 -22.70 5.14
N VAL A 165 14.01 -22.46 6.44
CA VAL A 165 13.57 -21.17 7.01
C VAL A 165 14.75 -20.19 7.22
N GLU A 166 15.95 -20.69 7.50
CA GLU A 166 17.16 -19.86 7.64
C GLU A 166 17.40 -18.87 6.47
N PRO A 167 17.30 -19.25 5.18
CA PRO A 167 17.46 -18.31 4.07
C PRO A 167 16.37 -17.23 4.03
N VAL A 168 15.17 -17.52 4.52
CA VAL A 168 14.07 -16.54 4.59
C VAL A 168 14.39 -15.46 5.62
N PHE A 169 14.97 -15.81 6.77
CA PHE A 169 15.39 -14.83 7.77
C PHE A 169 16.53 -13.93 7.27
N THR A 170 17.50 -14.50 6.53
CA THR A 170 18.55 -13.68 5.91
C THR A 170 17.99 -12.74 4.85
N GLU A 171 17.05 -13.20 4.02
CA GLU A 171 16.40 -12.36 3.02
C GLU A 171 15.54 -11.26 3.65
N ILE A 172 14.79 -11.56 4.72
CA ILE A 172 14.02 -10.56 5.46
C ILE A 172 14.95 -9.49 6.05
N ARG A 173 16.09 -9.90 6.62
CA ARG A 173 17.07 -8.96 7.19
C ARG A 173 17.70 -8.07 6.12
N ASP A 174 18.04 -8.64 4.96
CA ASP A 174 18.59 -7.87 3.84
C ASP A 174 17.56 -6.89 3.28
N ARG A 175 16.31 -7.31 3.11
CA ARG A 175 15.21 -6.42 2.71
C ARG A 175 14.95 -5.32 3.73
N GLN A 176 15.06 -5.61 5.02
CA GLN A 176 14.90 -4.61 6.07
C GLN A 176 15.99 -3.53 6.02
N ASN A 177 17.25 -3.94 5.83
CA ASN A 177 18.37 -3.00 5.64
C ASN A 177 18.21 -2.17 4.36
N GLN A 178 17.67 -2.77 3.30
CA GLN A 178 17.41 -2.09 2.03
C GLN A 178 16.29 -1.05 2.17
N LEU A 179 15.25 -1.37 2.95
CA LEU A 179 14.18 -0.45 3.30
C LEU A 179 14.70 0.74 4.11
N GLU A 180 15.50 0.51 5.14
CA GLU A 180 16.08 1.59 5.95
C GLU A 180 16.92 2.55 5.11
N ARG A 181 17.74 2.04 4.18
CA ARG A 181 18.49 2.89 3.24
C ARG A 181 17.56 3.68 2.32
N SER A 182 16.58 3.02 1.72
CA SER A 182 15.65 3.69 0.81
C SER A 182 14.80 4.76 1.50
N LEU A 183 14.45 4.55 2.78
CA LEU A 183 13.68 5.50 3.58
C LEU A 183 14.54 6.71 3.97
N HIS A 184 15.82 6.47 4.26
CA HIS A 184 16.80 7.54 4.49
C HIS A 184 17.05 8.39 3.24
N ASP A 185 17.17 7.76 2.06
CA ASP A 185 17.32 8.44 0.77
C ASP A 185 16.04 9.22 0.38
N LEU A 186 14.87 8.76 0.83
CA LEU A 186 13.60 9.46 0.64
C LEU A 186 13.45 10.67 1.58
N GLU A 187 13.90 10.52 2.83
CA GLU A 187 13.88 11.58 3.84
C GLU A 187 14.89 12.67 3.53
N THR A 188 16.06 12.28 3.01
CA THR A 188 17.20 13.14 2.72
C THR A 188 17.67 12.91 1.30
N ASP A 189 17.42 13.88 0.41
CA ASP A 189 17.94 13.86 -0.96
C ASP A 189 19.49 13.93 -0.96
N ASP A 190 20.14 13.64 -2.08
CA ASP A 190 21.62 13.71 -2.28
C ASP A 190 22.21 15.07 -1.88
N ARG A 191 21.37 16.11 -1.83
CA ARG A 191 21.70 17.48 -1.41
C ARG A 191 21.48 17.76 0.09
N LYS A 192 21.13 16.74 0.88
CA LYS A 192 20.73 16.83 2.31
C LYS A 192 19.49 17.67 2.57
N ASN A 193 18.68 17.91 1.55
CA ASN A 193 17.41 18.63 1.72
C ASN A 193 16.38 17.64 2.24
N SER A 194 15.72 17.99 3.36
CA SER A 194 14.65 17.17 3.88
C SER A 194 13.43 17.21 2.94
N LEU A 195 12.62 16.15 2.95
CA LEU A 195 11.35 16.14 2.21
C LEU A 195 10.44 17.31 2.62
N ALA A 196 10.50 17.74 3.88
CA ALA A 196 9.77 18.90 4.38
C ALA A 196 10.24 20.22 3.75
N ASP A 197 11.55 20.40 3.58
CA ASP A 197 12.12 21.59 2.93
C ASP A 197 11.72 21.64 1.45
N ARG A 198 11.77 20.50 0.76
CA ARG A 198 11.33 20.40 -0.64
C ARG A 198 9.84 20.73 -0.81
N LEU A 199 9.00 20.32 0.13
CA LEU A 199 7.57 20.63 0.12
C LEU A 199 7.32 22.13 0.34
N LYS A 200 8.13 22.76 1.19
CA LYS A 200 8.08 24.20 1.45
C LYS A 200 8.55 25.02 0.24
N ASP A 201 9.59 24.58 -0.46
CA ASP A 201 10.06 25.22 -1.69
C ASP A 201 9.01 25.11 -2.79
N ILE A 202 8.40 23.94 -2.99
CA ILE A 202 7.31 23.76 -3.97
C ILE A 202 6.12 24.68 -3.66
N ALA A 203 5.75 24.82 -2.38
CA ALA A 203 4.67 25.73 -1.98
C ALA A 203 5.01 27.20 -2.30
N ARG A 204 6.28 27.59 -2.13
CA ARG A 204 6.77 28.94 -2.45
C ARG A 204 6.84 29.19 -3.95
N ASP A 205 7.25 28.20 -4.72
CA ASP A 205 7.24 28.27 -6.18
C ASP A 205 5.82 28.39 -6.71
N MET A 206 4.89 27.61 -6.16
CA MET A 206 3.48 27.65 -6.55
C MET A 206 2.83 29.01 -6.27
N SER A 207 3.13 29.64 -5.12
CA SER A 207 2.63 30.99 -4.82
C SER A 207 3.20 32.04 -5.78
N THR A 208 4.47 31.92 -6.14
CA THR A 208 5.13 32.80 -7.13
C THR A 208 4.53 32.61 -8.52
N LEU A 209 4.24 31.36 -8.92
CA LEU A 209 3.63 31.05 -10.21
C LEU A 209 2.20 31.58 -10.30
N LEU A 210 1.41 31.45 -9.22
CA LEU A 210 0.07 32.05 -9.13
C LEU A 210 0.11 33.58 -9.24
N SER A 211 1.08 34.24 -8.60
CA SER A 211 1.21 35.70 -8.71
C SER A 211 1.52 36.12 -10.15
N ARG A 212 2.39 35.38 -10.84
CA ARG A 212 2.75 35.62 -12.25
C ARG A 212 1.57 35.39 -13.19
N VAL A 213 0.77 34.35 -12.95
CA VAL A 213 -0.46 34.11 -13.74
C VAL A 213 -1.43 35.27 -13.59
N ASN A 214 -1.63 35.78 -12.37
CA ASN A 214 -2.49 36.93 -12.15
C ASN A 214 -1.98 38.19 -12.88
N THR A 215 -0.67 38.44 -12.86
CA THR A 215 -0.08 39.58 -13.59
C THR A 215 -0.27 39.44 -15.10
N VAL A 216 -0.06 38.23 -15.65
CA VAL A 216 -0.31 37.97 -17.08
C VAL A 216 -1.79 38.18 -17.42
N GLN A 217 -2.71 37.72 -16.58
CA GLN A 217 -4.14 37.91 -16.80
C GLN A 217 -4.54 39.40 -16.77
N GLU A 218 -3.95 40.18 -15.87
CA GLU A 218 -4.13 41.64 -15.81
C GLU A 218 -3.58 42.33 -17.05
N THR A 219 -2.36 41.98 -17.50
CA THR A 219 -1.81 42.54 -18.75
C THR A 219 -2.65 42.19 -19.97
N PHE A 220 -3.22 40.99 -20.04
CA PHE A 220 -4.11 40.60 -21.14
C PHE A 220 -5.42 41.40 -21.15
N ALA A 221 -5.96 41.71 -19.97
CA ALA A 221 -7.10 42.60 -19.83
C ALA A 221 -6.78 44.02 -20.35
N THR A 222 -5.62 44.58 -19.98
CA THR A 222 -5.19 45.90 -20.48
C THR A 222 -4.95 45.90 -21.99
N LEU A 223 -4.36 44.84 -22.55
CA LEU A 223 -4.15 44.71 -23.99
C LEU A 223 -5.48 44.64 -24.76
N SER A 224 -6.46 43.95 -24.20
CA SER A 224 -7.81 43.86 -24.78
C SER A 224 -8.49 45.23 -24.79
N GLN A 225 -8.32 46.01 -23.70
CA GLN A 225 -8.81 47.38 -23.62
C GLN A 225 -8.14 48.30 -24.66
N TYR A 226 -6.81 48.24 -24.79
CA TYR A 226 -6.11 49.03 -25.82
C TYR A 226 -6.52 48.67 -27.24
N LYS A 227 -6.79 47.40 -27.51
CA LYS A 227 -7.31 46.95 -28.81
C LYS A 227 -8.68 47.58 -29.10
N GLU A 228 -9.55 47.67 -28.10
CA GLU A 228 -10.87 48.28 -28.23
C GLU A 228 -10.77 49.80 -28.43
N ASP A 229 -9.90 50.47 -27.67
CA ASP A 229 -9.62 51.91 -27.84
C ASP A 229 -9.04 52.22 -29.23
N LEU A 230 -8.14 51.38 -29.75
CA LEU A 230 -7.59 51.53 -31.09
C LEU A 230 -8.66 51.33 -32.17
N ALA A 231 -9.55 50.34 -32.02
CA ALA A 231 -10.67 50.15 -32.93
C ALA A 231 -11.61 51.36 -32.93
N LYS A 232 -11.86 51.96 -31.75
CA LYS A 232 -12.67 53.17 -31.60
C LYS A 232 -12.00 54.39 -32.26
N SER A 233 -10.73 54.63 -31.99
CA SER A 233 -9.95 55.70 -32.62
C SER A 233 -9.91 55.55 -34.14
N HIS A 234 -9.74 54.31 -34.64
CA HIS A 234 -9.77 54.04 -36.07
C HIS A 234 -11.14 54.38 -36.67
N ALA A 235 -12.24 53.99 -36.02
CA ALA A 235 -13.59 54.31 -36.46
C ALA A 235 -13.85 55.83 -36.49
N GLU A 236 -13.27 56.60 -35.57
CA GLU A 236 -13.35 58.06 -35.53
C GLU A 236 -12.52 58.74 -36.65
N LEU A 237 -11.42 58.12 -37.10
CA LEU A 237 -10.57 58.63 -38.18
C LEU A 237 -11.10 58.35 -39.60
N VAL A 238 -11.92 57.30 -39.78
CA VAL A 238 -12.54 56.97 -41.09
C VAL A 238 -13.33 58.16 -41.69
N PRO A 239 -14.26 58.82 -40.98
CA PRO A 239 -15.02 59.94 -41.55
C PRO A 239 -14.17 61.19 -41.81
N LEU A 240 -13.11 61.45 -41.02
CA LEU A 240 -12.20 62.58 -41.24
C LEU A 240 -11.36 62.42 -42.52
N ARG A 241 -11.14 61.17 -42.94
CA ARG A 241 -10.39 60.81 -44.15
C ARG A 241 -11.30 60.62 -45.38
N ALA A 242 -12.61 60.68 -45.21
CA ALA A 242 -13.57 60.54 -46.31
C ALA A 242 -13.37 61.65 -47.35
N THR A 243 -13.28 61.23 -48.61
CA THR A 243 -12.94 62.10 -49.76
C THR A 243 -13.98 63.19 -50.05
N ASP A 244 -15.20 62.97 -49.58
CA ASP A 244 -16.43 63.69 -49.92
C ASP A 244 -17.01 64.52 -48.76
N ALA A 245 -16.53 64.31 -47.52
CA ALA A 245 -17.01 65.05 -46.34
C ALA A 245 -15.92 65.39 -45.30
N GLY A 246 -14.68 64.94 -45.51
CA GLY A 246 -13.56 65.12 -44.58
C GLY A 246 -12.56 66.21 -45.01
N ILE A 247 -11.35 66.13 -44.46
CA ILE A 247 -10.28 67.13 -44.65
C ILE A 247 -9.94 67.34 -46.14
N ASN A 248 -10.07 66.31 -46.98
CA ASN A 248 -9.82 66.40 -48.42
C ASN A 248 -10.88 67.23 -49.18
N ALA A 249 -12.14 67.20 -48.74
CA ALA A 249 -13.19 68.04 -49.31
C ALA A 249 -12.96 69.51 -48.95
N LEU A 250 -12.56 69.80 -47.70
CA LEU A 250 -12.19 71.14 -47.26
C LEU A 250 -10.96 71.69 -48.01
N ILE A 251 -9.97 70.85 -48.33
CA ILE A 251 -8.81 71.24 -49.16
C ILE A 251 -9.26 71.60 -50.59
N GLY A 252 -10.20 70.85 -51.16
CA GLY A 252 -10.77 71.15 -52.48
C GLY A 252 -11.56 72.46 -52.51
N GLU A 253 -12.40 72.70 -51.50
CA GLU A 253 -13.13 73.97 -51.34
C GLU A 253 -12.19 75.16 -51.11
N LEU A 254 -11.12 74.97 -50.33
CA LEU A 254 -10.12 75.99 -50.07
C LEU A 254 -9.36 76.39 -51.35
N GLY A 255 -9.00 75.43 -52.21
CA GLY A 255 -8.39 75.69 -53.51
C GLY A 255 -9.30 76.52 -54.42
N LEU A 256 -10.58 76.17 -54.51
CA LEU A 256 -11.57 76.95 -55.28
C LEU A 256 -11.80 78.35 -54.70
N SER A 257 -11.73 78.51 -53.38
CA SER A 257 -11.84 79.81 -52.71
C SER A 257 -10.62 80.70 -52.97
N HIS A 258 -9.42 80.11 -53.02
CA HIS A 258 -8.17 80.79 -53.34
C HIS A 258 -8.17 81.32 -54.79
N ASP A 259 -8.64 80.52 -55.74
CA ASP A 259 -8.74 80.93 -57.15
C ASP A 259 -9.75 82.06 -57.35
N ARG A 260 -10.88 82.04 -56.62
CA ARG A 260 -11.85 83.13 -56.61
C ARG A 260 -11.30 84.41 -55.98
N LEU A 261 -10.53 84.28 -54.89
CA LEU A 261 -9.93 85.41 -54.21
C LEU A 261 -8.88 86.10 -55.10
N THR A 262 -8.05 85.31 -55.77
CA THR A 262 -7.05 85.81 -56.74
C THR A 262 -7.73 86.62 -57.85
N LYS A 263 -8.84 86.12 -58.39
CA LYS A 263 -9.63 86.82 -59.41
C LYS A 263 -10.30 88.11 -58.89
N SER A 264 -10.77 88.11 -57.64
CA SER A 264 -11.37 89.30 -57.02
C SER A 264 -10.36 90.41 -56.70
N VAL A 265 -9.09 90.04 -56.47
CA VAL A 265 -7.99 90.97 -56.25
C VAL A 265 -7.62 91.69 -57.56
N ASP A 266 -7.59 90.98 -58.68
CA ASP A 266 -7.36 91.57 -60.01
C ASP A 266 -8.47 92.56 -60.43
N GLU A 267 -9.72 92.27 -60.05
CA GLU A 267 -10.89 93.12 -60.31
C GLU A 267 -10.90 94.39 -59.42
N LEU A 268 -10.36 94.30 -58.19
CA LEU A 268 -10.22 95.43 -57.26
C LEU A 268 -9.09 96.40 -57.61
N GLU A 269 -8.04 95.95 -58.31
CA GLU A 269 -6.96 96.82 -58.81
C GLU A 269 -7.35 97.60 -60.08
N THR A 270 -8.34 97.13 -60.84
CA THR A 270 -8.66 97.68 -62.17
C THR A 270 -9.96 98.48 -62.26
N GLY A 271 -10.84 98.42 -61.25
CA GLY A 271 -12.12 99.13 -61.27
C GLY A 271 -12.30 100.10 -60.10
N GLY A 272 -12.06 101.40 -60.30
CA GLY A 272 -12.38 102.38 -59.26
C GLY A 272 -12.97 103.69 -59.78
N ASP A 273 -14.22 104.00 -59.37
CA ASP A 273 -14.84 105.35 -59.45
C ASP A 273 -15.89 105.61 -58.32
N ALA A 274 -15.57 105.35 -57.03
CA ALA A 274 -16.47 105.68 -55.88
C ALA A 274 -15.77 105.84 -54.49
N PRO A 275 -16.37 106.58 -53.52
CA PRO A 275 -15.65 107.25 -52.41
C PRO A 275 -15.33 106.42 -51.14
N LEU A 276 -14.31 106.91 -50.42
CA LEU A 276 -13.48 106.24 -49.40
C LEU A 276 -14.16 105.88 -48.07
N SER A 277 -15.29 106.49 -47.69
CA SER A 277 -15.92 106.27 -46.38
C SER A 277 -16.52 104.87 -46.24
N ALA A 278 -17.16 104.37 -47.31
CA ALA A 278 -17.66 103.00 -47.38
C ALA A 278 -16.53 101.96 -47.45
N ARG A 279 -15.36 102.35 -47.99
CA ARG A 279 -14.14 101.52 -48.05
C ARG A 279 -13.48 101.35 -46.69
N VAL A 280 -13.58 102.35 -45.80
CA VAL A 280 -13.02 102.29 -44.44
C VAL A 280 -13.89 101.45 -43.50
N GLU A 281 -15.22 101.50 -43.62
CA GLU A 281 -16.11 100.66 -42.82
C GLU A 281 -16.02 99.17 -43.20
N THR A 282 -15.87 98.87 -44.49
CA THR A 282 -15.63 97.51 -44.99
C THR A 282 -14.23 96.99 -44.61
N LEU A 283 -13.20 97.84 -44.64
CA LEU A 283 -11.87 97.50 -44.12
C LEU A 283 -11.87 97.21 -42.61
N SER A 284 -12.59 97.99 -41.81
CA SER A 284 -12.77 97.77 -40.37
C SER A 284 -13.38 96.39 -40.06
N LYS A 285 -14.46 96.02 -40.76
CA LYS A 285 -15.07 94.69 -40.63
C LYS A 285 -14.13 93.58 -41.07
N SER A 286 -13.40 93.77 -42.18
CA SER A 286 -12.43 92.78 -42.65
C SER A 286 -11.26 92.56 -41.68
N LYS A 287 -10.81 93.63 -40.99
CA LYS A 287 -9.76 93.54 -39.98
C LYS A 287 -10.19 92.69 -38.77
N ILE A 288 -11.40 92.93 -38.26
CA ILE A 288 -11.97 92.15 -37.14
C ILE A 288 -12.11 90.66 -37.54
N GLU A 289 -12.56 90.40 -38.77
CA GLU A 289 -12.67 89.02 -39.27
C GLU A 289 -11.30 88.35 -39.42
N ILE A 290 -10.28 89.07 -39.89
CA ILE A 290 -8.90 88.58 -39.98
C ILE A 290 -8.32 88.30 -38.58
N GLU A 291 -8.54 89.17 -37.60
CA GLU A 291 -8.12 88.95 -36.21
C GLU A 291 -8.80 87.71 -35.61
N GLN A 292 -10.09 87.49 -35.90
CA GLN A 292 -10.79 86.26 -35.49
C GLN A 292 -10.27 85.01 -36.19
N ARG A 293 -9.94 85.10 -37.49
CA ARG A 293 -9.32 83.99 -38.23
C ARG A 293 -7.91 83.70 -37.71
N LEU A 294 -7.16 84.73 -37.36
CA LEU A 294 -5.83 84.60 -36.77
C LEU A 294 -5.89 83.94 -35.39
N ALA A 295 -6.83 84.33 -34.53
CA ALA A 295 -7.05 83.68 -33.24
C ALA A 295 -7.39 82.19 -33.40
N ARG A 296 -8.23 81.82 -34.38
CA ARG A 296 -8.53 80.41 -34.69
C ARG A 296 -7.32 79.65 -35.22
N ILE A 297 -6.44 80.31 -35.97
CA ILE A 297 -5.19 79.72 -36.45
C ILE A 297 -4.23 79.51 -35.28
N ASP A 298 -4.11 80.47 -34.36
CA ASP A 298 -3.28 80.33 -33.15
C ASP A 298 -3.79 79.19 -32.25
N ASP A 299 -5.10 79.06 -32.08
CA ASP A 299 -5.71 77.92 -31.39
C ASP A 299 -5.38 76.59 -32.10
N SER A 300 -5.49 76.55 -33.42
CA SER A 300 -5.16 75.36 -34.21
C SER A 300 -3.67 75.00 -34.10
N PHE A 301 -2.79 76.01 -34.07
CA PHE A 301 -1.35 75.82 -33.87
C PHE A 301 -1.05 75.27 -32.48
N ASN A 302 -1.72 75.79 -31.43
CA ASN A 302 -1.58 75.27 -30.07
C ASN A 302 -2.06 73.83 -29.95
N ILE A 303 -3.18 73.46 -30.60
CA ILE A 303 -3.65 72.07 -30.67
C ILE A 303 -2.61 71.19 -31.36
N LEU A 304 -2.06 71.62 -32.51
CA LEU A 304 -1.01 70.87 -33.22
C LEU A 304 0.25 70.69 -32.37
N LYS A 305 0.62 71.70 -31.58
CA LYS A 305 1.76 71.61 -30.66
C LYS A 305 1.52 70.59 -29.54
N THR A 306 0.33 70.56 -28.96
CA THR A 306 -0.06 69.53 -27.98
C THR A 306 -0.01 68.14 -28.59
N VAL A 307 -0.58 67.97 -29.79
CA VAL A 307 -0.53 66.69 -30.52
C VAL A 307 0.91 66.25 -30.79
N SER A 308 1.80 67.17 -31.15
CA SER A 308 3.22 66.84 -31.34
C SER A 308 3.90 66.36 -30.05
N LEU A 309 3.55 66.92 -28.90
CA LEU A 309 4.05 66.47 -27.60
C LEU A 309 3.51 65.08 -27.26
N ASP A 310 2.22 64.83 -27.52
CA ASP A 310 1.60 63.51 -27.30
C ASP A 310 2.27 62.44 -28.16
N PHE A 311 2.64 62.74 -29.41
CA PHE A 311 3.39 61.81 -30.27
C PHE A 311 4.79 61.51 -29.74
N GLU A 312 5.47 62.49 -29.17
CA GLU A 312 6.78 62.29 -28.54
C GLU A 312 6.66 61.39 -27.30
N GLU A 313 5.63 61.60 -26.48
CA GLU A 313 5.32 60.73 -25.33
C GLU A 313 4.99 59.30 -25.79
N LEU A 314 4.20 59.13 -26.85
CA LEU A 314 3.90 57.81 -27.42
C LEU A 314 5.17 57.10 -27.91
N GLY A 315 6.10 57.82 -28.54
CA GLY A 315 7.40 57.26 -28.94
C GLY A 315 8.24 56.78 -27.74
N GLN A 316 8.21 57.54 -26.64
CA GLN A 316 8.88 57.13 -25.39
C GLN A 316 8.22 55.87 -24.80
N ARG A 317 6.88 55.80 -24.76
CA ARG A 317 6.14 54.63 -24.28
C ARG A 317 6.40 53.40 -25.15
N GLN A 318 6.48 53.55 -26.47
CA GLN A 318 6.84 52.47 -27.37
C GLN A 318 8.23 51.92 -27.04
N THR A 319 9.21 52.80 -26.85
CA THR A 319 10.59 52.40 -26.51
C THR A 319 10.64 51.66 -25.16
N GLN A 320 9.84 52.11 -24.17
CA GLN A 320 9.71 51.42 -22.89
C GLN A 320 9.06 50.05 -23.02
N LEU A 321 8.02 49.92 -23.86
CA LEU A 321 7.38 48.63 -24.14
C LEU A 321 8.32 47.67 -24.84
N GLU A 322 9.08 48.12 -25.83
CA GLU A 322 10.09 47.29 -26.51
C GLU A 322 11.14 46.78 -25.52
N ARG A 323 11.60 47.63 -24.59
CA ARG A 323 12.51 47.22 -23.51
C ARG A 323 11.87 46.20 -22.57
N ALA A 324 10.63 46.42 -22.15
CA ALA A 324 9.91 45.50 -21.26
C ALA A 324 9.64 44.15 -21.94
N ILE A 325 9.32 44.14 -23.23
CA ILE A 325 9.16 42.91 -24.02
C ILE A 325 10.49 42.16 -24.10
N ALA A 326 11.61 42.85 -24.36
CA ALA A 326 12.93 42.24 -24.36
C ALA A 326 13.29 41.64 -22.98
N GLU A 327 12.96 42.31 -21.87
CA GLU A 327 13.14 41.77 -20.52
C GLU A 327 12.24 40.56 -20.21
N VAL A 328 11.07 40.45 -20.84
CA VAL A 328 10.19 39.29 -20.71
C VAL A 328 10.69 38.12 -21.57
N GLU A 329 11.13 38.41 -22.79
CA GLU A 329 11.70 37.42 -23.72
C GLU A 329 13.03 36.86 -23.20
N THR A 330 13.88 37.71 -22.62
CA THR A 330 15.16 37.33 -22.01
C THR A 330 15.14 37.59 -20.51
N GLY A 331 15.10 36.51 -19.74
CA GLY A 331 15.17 36.58 -18.28
C GLY A 331 16.45 37.22 -17.73
N PRO A 332 16.52 37.51 -16.41
CA PRO A 332 17.73 38.02 -15.76
C PRO A 332 18.94 37.10 -15.92
N ASP A 333 18.72 35.82 -16.20
CA ASP A 333 19.77 34.82 -16.43
C ASP A 333 20.16 34.70 -17.92
N GLY A 334 19.65 35.56 -18.79
CA GLY A 334 19.85 35.53 -20.24
C GLY A 334 19.09 34.41 -20.98
N LYS A 335 18.30 33.60 -20.26
CA LYS A 335 17.51 32.51 -20.84
C LYS A 335 16.25 33.01 -21.51
N THR A 336 15.99 32.53 -22.72
CA THR A 336 14.80 32.90 -23.47
C THR A 336 13.54 32.29 -22.87
N LEU A 337 12.36 32.84 -23.20
CA LEU A 337 11.07 32.21 -22.85
C LEU A 337 10.97 30.76 -23.36
N ALA A 338 11.54 30.48 -24.55
CA ALA A 338 11.61 29.15 -25.12
C ALA A 338 12.48 28.20 -24.28
N ASP A 339 13.63 28.67 -23.78
CA ASP A 339 14.50 27.87 -22.90
C ASP A 339 13.80 27.53 -21.58
N ARG A 340 13.05 28.49 -21.03
CA ARG A 340 12.24 28.26 -19.81
C ARG A 340 11.10 27.28 -20.06
N GLN A 341 10.44 27.37 -21.21
CA GLN A 341 9.39 26.43 -21.61
C GLN A 341 9.95 25.02 -21.79
N ASN A 342 11.13 24.88 -22.40
CA ASN A 342 11.82 23.60 -22.56
C ASN A 342 12.20 23.01 -21.19
N ALA A 343 12.77 23.83 -20.29
CA ALA A 343 13.08 23.39 -18.93
C ALA A 343 11.83 22.95 -18.14
N LEU A 344 10.70 23.63 -18.32
CA LEU A 344 9.43 23.24 -17.70
C LEU A 344 8.92 21.91 -18.26
N ASN A 345 9.02 21.71 -19.58
CA ASN A 345 8.65 20.44 -20.22
C ASN A 345 9.51 19.27 -19.72
N ASP A 346 10.82 19.48 -19.60
CA ASP A 346 11.74 18.47 -19.05
C ASP A 346 11.40 18.12 -17.60
N PHE A 347 11.09 19.14 -16.79
CA PHE A 347 10.63 18.94 -15.42
C PHE A 347 9.31 18.15 -15.35
N VAL A 348 8.35 18.41 -16.24
CA VAL A 348 7.08 17.67 -16.31
C VAL A 348 7.32 16.21 -16.72
N LEU A 349 8.18 15.97 -17.70
CA LEU A 349 8.59 14.62 -18.11
C LEU A 349 9.24 13.85 -16.95
N GLN A 350 10.19 14.47 -16.26
CA GLN A 350 10.88 13.85 -15.12
C GLN A 350 9.92 13.59 -13.95
N SER A 351 9.02 14.53 -13.67
CA SER A 351 7.97 14.40 -12.66
C SER A 351 7.03 13.23 -12.99
N ARG A 352 6.61 13.06 -14.25
CA ARG A 352 5.79 11.92 -14.69
C ARG A 352 6.51 10.59 -14.51
N GLN A 353 7.79 10.51 -14.87
CA GLN A 353 8.60 9.30 -14.67
C GLN A 353 8.72 8.94 -13.19
N ARG A 354 9.01 9.92 -12.33
CA ARG A 354 9.04 9.73 -10.87
C ARG A 354 7.71 9.24 -10.31
N LEU A 355 6.60 9.78 -10.80
CA LEU A 355 5.26 9.39 -10.37
C LEU A 355 4.92 7.95 -10.79
N GLY A 356 5.35 7.53 -12.00
CA GLY A 356 5.27 6.15 -12.44
C GLY A 356 6.08 5.18 -11.54
N ALA A 357 7.32 5.54 -11.22
CA ALA A 357 8.14 4.75 -10.29
C ALA A 357 7.49 4.66 -8.90
N LEU A 358 6.93 5.76 -8.38
CA LEU A 358 6.20 5.74 -7.12
C LEU A 358 4.97 4.83 -7.17
N GLN A 359 4.21 4.83 -8.27
CA GLN A 359 3.08 3.91 -8.42
C GLN A 359 3.51 2.44 -8.41
N GLU A 360 4.63 2.12 -9.07
CA GLU A 360 5.19 0.77 -9.06
C GLU A 360 5.63 0.35 -7.64
N THR A 361 6.31 1.24 -6.91
CA THR A 361 6.69 0.97 -5.51
C THR A 361 5.46 0.78 -4.61
N LEU A 362 4.38 1.54 -4.82
CA LEU A 362 3.13 1.41 -4.08
C LEU A 362 2.44 0.06 -4.38
N ALA A 363 2.49 -0.40 -5.62
CA ALA A 363 2.03 -1.73 -5.99
C ALA A 363 2.83 -2.83 -5.29
N THR A 364 4.16 -2.73 -5.24
CA THR A 364 5.00 -3.68 -4.49
C THR A 364 4.74 -3.65 -2.98
N LEU A 365 4.52 -2.47 -2.40
CA LEU A 365 4.22 -2.32 -0.97
C LEU A 365 2.88 -2.97 -0.60
N ASN A 366 1.88 -2.83 -1.46
CA ASN A 366 0.59 -3.50 -1.30
C ASN A 366 0.71 -5.02 -1.39
N ALA A 367 1.55 -5.53 -2.30
CA ALA A 367 1.84 -6.96 -2.36
C ALA A 367 2.50 -7.47 -1.06
N PHE A 368 3.51 -6.75 -0.55
CA PHE A 368 4.13 -7.09 0.73
C PHE A 368 3.15 -7.04 1.91
N LYS A 369 2.27 -6.04 1.95
CA LYS A 369 1.23 -5.94 2.99
C LYS A 369 0.30 -7.16 2.97
N ALA A 370 -0.08 -7.62 1.78
CA ALA A 370 -0.91 -8.81 1.63
C ALA A 370 -0.17 -10.07 2.11
N GLU A 371 1.11 -10.21 1.77
CA GLU A 371 1.94 -11.35 2.18
C GLU A 371 2.21 -11.36 3.69
N LEU A 372 2.45 -10.21 4.31
CA LEU A 372 2.63 -10.07 5.75
C LEU A 372 1.33 -10.40 6.49
N SER A 373 0.19 -9.92 5.99
CA SER A 373 -1.12 -10.28 6.54
C SER A 373 -1.39 -11.78 6.46
N LYS A 374 -0.93 -12.43 5.38
CA LYS A 374 -1.01 -13.89 5.21
C LYS A 374 -0.11 -14.61 6.21
N SER A 375 1.17 -14.24 6.31
CA SER A 375 2.11 -14.82 7.27
C SER A 375 1.64 -14.64 8.72
N GLN A 376 1.09 -13.48 9.06
CA GLN A 376 0.49 -13.24 10.37
C GLN A 376 -0.71 -14.15 10.62
N ALA A 377 -1.58 -14.35 9.63
CA ALA A 377 -2.69 -15.29 9.73
C ALA A 377 -2.21 -16.75 9.89
N ASP A 378 -1.11 -17.13 9.23
CA ASP A 378 -0.50 -18.46 9.32
C ASP A 378 0.19 -18.71 10.68
N LEU A 379 0.63 -17.65 11.38
CA LEU A 379 1.22 -17.73 12.73
C LEU A 379 0.18 -17.82 13.86
N VAL A 380 -1.06 -17.38 13.65
CA VAL A 380 -2.12 -17.41 14.67
C VAL A 380 -2.40 -18.83 15.19
N PRO A 381 -2.53 -19.87 14.33
CA PRO A 381 -2.71 -21.25 14.79
C PRO A 381 -1.54 -21.77 15.64
N LEU A 382 -0.30 -21.41 15.31
CA LEU A 382 0.90 -21.84 16.05
C LEU A 382 0.99 -21.23 17.44
N LYS A 383 0.37 -20.06 17.64
CA LYS A 383 0.23 -19.37 18.93
C LYS A 383 -1.05 -19.74 19.70
N ALA A 384 -1.89 -20.62 19.16
CA ALA A 384 -3.16 -20.96 19.80
C ALA A 384 -2.91 -21.69 21.15
N PRO A 385 -3.57 -21.32 22.25
CA PRO A 385 -3.31 -21.91 23.57
C PRO A 385 -3.64 -23.41 23.67
N VAL A 386 -4.48 -23.94 22.79
CA VAL A 386 -5.02 -25.32 22.88
C VAL A 386 -4.38 -26.27 21.87
N PHE A 387 -3.89 -25.76 20.73
CA PHE A 387 -3.34 -26.58 19.63
C PHE A 387 -2.01 -26.05 19.09
N GLY A 388 -1.53 -24.94 19.64
CA GLY A 388 -0.28 -24.32 19.27
C GLY A 388 0.91 -24.98 19.95
N ILE A 389 2.08 -24.40 19.75
CA ILE A 389 3.36 -24.98 20.20
C ILE A 389 3.39 -25.12 21.73
N GLU A 390 2.81 -24.19 22.48
CA GLU A 390 2.73 -24.30 23.96
C GLU A 390 1.88 -25.47 24.43
N ALA A 391 0.75 -25.74 23.77
CA ALA A 391 -0.10 -26.89 24.09
C ALA A 391 0.64 -28.21 23.80
N MET A 392 1.33 -28.29 22.65
CA MET A 392 2.16 -29.45 22.34
C MET A 392 3.31 -29.64 23.35
N ILE A 393 3.93 -28.57 23.82
CA ILE A 393 4.97 -28.64 24.86
C ILE A 393 4.38 -29.14 26.18
N ALA A 394 3.20 -28.66 26.56
CA ALA A 394 2.50 -29.12 27.75
C ALA A 394 2.15 -30.61 27.67
N ASP A 395 1.62 -31.09 26.54
CA ASP A 395 1.31 -32.50 26.29
C ASP A 395 2.57 -33.38 26.33
N VAL A 396 3.69 -32.90 25.78
CA VAL A 396 4.98 -33.61 25.87
C VAL A 396 5.49 -33.66 27.32
N SER A 397 5.29 -32.60 28.10
CA SER A 397 5.66 -32.61 29.52
C SER A 397 4.80 -33.56 30.33
N THR A 398 3.48 -33.57 30.13
CA THR A 398 2.57 -34.46 30.87
C THR A 398 2.84 -35.93 30.53
N THR A 399 3.10 -36.25 29.27
CA THR A 399 3.49 -37.60 28.84
C THR A 399 4.84 -38.01 29.43
N ARG A 400 5.84 -37.12 29.47
CA ARG A 400 7.11 -37.36 30.18
C ARG A 400 6.88 -37.67 31.66
N ASP A 401 6.06 -36.88 32.34
CA ASP A 401 5.82 -37.03 33.78
C ASP A 401 5.07 -38.33 34.09
N LEU A 402 4.12 -38.71 33.24
CA LEU A 402 3.46 -40.01 33.31
C LEU A 402 4.45 -41.17 33.09
N LEU A 403 5.36 -41.03 32.13
CA LEU A 403 6.41 -42.02 31.89
C LEU A 403 7.35 -42.15 33.09
N ALA A 404 7.76 -41.03 33.68
CA ALA A 404 8.61 -41.00 34.86
C ALA A 404 7.91 -41.66 36.07
N LYS A 405 6.62 -41.38 36.26
CA LYS A 405 5.81 -41.99 37.32
C LYS A 405 5.66 -43.50 37.12
N THR A 406 5.31 -43.95 35.92
CA THR A 406 5.17 -45.38 35.62
C THR A 406 6.50 -46.13 35.75
N VAL A 407 7.61 -45.55 35.33
CA VAL A 407 8.95 -46.10 35.61
C VAL A 407 9.21 -46.19 37.11
N GLY A 408 8.92 -45.13 37.87
CA GLY A 408 9.07 -45.14 39.33
C GLY A 408 8.20 -46.19 40.04
N GLU A 409 6.97 -46.41 39.58
CA GLU A 409 6.07 -47.46 40.09
C GLU A 409 6.60 -48.87 39.77
N ILE A 410 7.15 -49.08 38.56
CA ILE A 410 7.80 -50.34 38.18
C ILE A 410 9.02 -50.60 39.07
N GLU A 411 9.80 -49.57 39.40
CA GLU A 411 10.95 -49.68 40.30
C GLU A 411 10.54 -49.95 41.75
N ALA A 412 9.45 -49.33 42.23
CA ALA A 412 8.94 -49.53 43.58
C ALA A 412 8.33 -50.94 43.79
N ASN A 413 7.57 -51.45 42.82
CA ASN A 413 6.90 -52.76 42.93
C ASN A 413 7.88 -53.95 42.92
N ALA A 414 9.09 -53.77 42.39
CA ALA A 414 10.10 -54.83 42.32
C ALA A 414 11.11 -54.80 43.49
N GLY A 415 11.00 -53.85 44.43
CA GLY A 415 11.87 -53.72 45.59
C GLY A 415 13.33 -53.32 45.30
N VAL A 416 13.73 -53.25 44.03
CA VAL A 416 15.07 -52.85 43.57
C VAL A 416 14.94 -52.14 42.21
N THR A 417 15.76 -51.10 41.98
CA THR A 417 15.67 -50.26 40.77
C THR A 417 15.87 -51.05 39.49
N LEU A 418 15.32 -50.58 38.36
CA LEU A 418 15.43 -51.28 37.08
C LEU A 418 16.90 -51.44 36.66
N ALA A 419 17.70 -50.41 36.93
CA ALA A 419 19.15 -50.40 36.71
C ALA A 419 19.86 -51.54 37.46
N SER A 420 19.54 -51.74 38.75
CA SER A 420 20.15 -52.80 39.56
C SER A 420 19.75 -54.21 39.08
N ARG A 421 18.53 -54.39 38.60
CA ARG A 421 18.04 -55.65 38.03
C ARG A 421 18.77 -55.97 36.72
N VAL A 422 18.95 -54.98 35.86
CA VAL A 422 19.74 -55.11 34.62
C VAL A 422 21.20 -55.43 34.92
N GLU A 423 21.79 -54.80 35.93
CA GLU A 423 23.15 -55.09 36.38
C GLU A 423 23.29 -56.53 36.91
N THR A 424 22.35 -56.97 37.74
CA THR A 424 22.31 -58.34 38.28
C THR A 424 22.15 -59.38 37.16
N LEU A 425 21.26 -59.12 36.20
CA LEU A 425 21.07 -59.98 35.03
C LEU A 425 22.35 -60.04 34.17
N THR A 426 23.01 -58.90 33.98
CA THR A 426 24.26 -58.81 33.21
C THR A 426 25.38 -59.60 33.90
N LYS A 427 25.45 -59.54 35.23
CA LYS A 427 26.41 -60.31 36.04
C LYS A 427 26.12 -61.82 35.95
N SER A 428 24.86 -62.22 36.12
CA SER A 428 24.42 -63.61 35.98
C SER A 428 24.72 -64.17 34.59
N LYS A 429 24.46 -63.39 33.53
CA LYS A 429 24.79 -63.76 32.15
C LYS A 429 26.28 -64.02 31.98
N ARG A 430 27.16 -63.14 32.47
CA ARG A 430 28.63 -63.35 32.42
C ARG A 430 29.05 -64.63 33.16
N GLU A 431 28.47 -64.88 34.34
CA GLU A 431 28.77 -66.09 35.11
C GLU A 431 28.35 -67.37 34.35
N VAL A 432 27.19 -67.35 33.70
CA VAL A 432 26.73 -68.46 32.86
C VAL A 432 27.64 -68.66 31.65
N GLU A 433 28.05 -67.58 30.98
CA GLU A 433 29.00 -67.63 29.86
C GLU A 433 30.35 -68.23 30.29
N ASP A 434 30.89 -67.85 31.45
CA ASP A 434 32.12 -68.42 32.01
C ASP A 434 31.96 -69.92 32.33
N ARG A 435 30.81 -70.33 32.88
CA ARG A 435 30.53 -71.76 33.15
C ARG A 435 30.42 -72.54 31.84
N LEU A 436 29.81 -71.98 30.81
CA LEU A 436 29.72 -72.58 29.49
C LEU A 436 31.11 -72.77 28.88
N ALA A 437 31.98 -71.76 28.96
CA ALA A 437 33.36 -71.84 28.47
C ALA A 437 34.14 -72.98 29.15
N ARG A 438 34.03 -73.11 30.48
CA ARG A 438 34.66 -74.23 31.22
C ARG A 438 34.10 -75.60 30.83
N ILE A 439 32.80 -75.69 30.56
CA ILE A 439 32.20 -76.94 30.08
C ILE A 439 32.75 -77.30 28.70
N PHE A 440 32.89 -76.32 27.79
CA PHE A 440 33.50 -76.54 26.48
C PHE A 440 34.97 -76.98 26.61
N ASP A 441 35.74 -76.38 27.51
CA ASP A 441 37.12 -76.80 27.78
C ASP A 441 37.19 -78.25 28.29
N ASN A 442 36.29 -78.64 29.19
CA ASN A 442 36.19 -80.02 29.68
C ASN A 442 35.79 -81.00 28.56
N PHE A 443 34.89 -80.61 27.66
CA PHE A 443 34.53 -81.43 26.50
C PHE A 443 35.71 -81.59 25.53
N ASN A 444 36.49 -80.53 25.30
CA ASN A 444 37.70 -80.60 24.48
C ASN A 444 38.76 -81.52 25.13
N ALA A 445 38.91 -81.47 26.45
CA ALA A 445 39.79 -82.38 27.19
C ALA A 445 39.31 -83.84 27.10
N LEU A 446 38.00 -84.08 27.20
CA LEU A 446 37.38 -85.40 27.02
C LEU A 446 37.56 -85.94 25.60
N ASP A 447 37.43 -85.11 24.56
CA ASP A 447 37.68 -85.52 23.18
C ASP A 447 39.19 -85.77 22.94
N GLY A 448 40.06 -85.00 23.59
CA GLY A 448 41.50 -85.28 23.68
C GLY A 448 41.78 -86.67 24.27
N LEU A 449 41.22 -86.97 25.45
CA LEU A 449 41.32 -88.29 26.07
C LEU A 449 40.76 -89.40 25.18
N ARG A 450 39.64 -89.18 24.51
CA ARG A 450 39.07 -90.13 23.54
C ARG A 450 40.03 -90.39 22.38
N LYS A 451 40.67 -89.35 21.84
CA LYS A 451 41.66 -89.46 20.77
C LYS A 451 42.91 -90.19 21.23
N ASP A 452 43.38 -89.93 22.45
CA ASP A 452 44.52 -90.63 23.06
C ASP A 452 44.21 -92.11 23.28
N ILE A 453 43.02 -92.44 23.81
CA ILE A 453 42.53 -93.81 23.93
C ILE A 453 42.48 -94.49 22.56
N GLY A 454 41.94 -93.81 21.53
CA GLY A 454 41.95 -94.30 20.15
C GLY A 454 43.35 -94.54 19.60
N GLY A 455 44.30 -93.66 19.92
CA GLY A 455 45.72 -93.80 19.58
C GLY A 455 46.38 -94.99 20.28
N ILE A 456 46.09 -95.21 21.56
CA ILE A 456 46.55 -96.38 22.33
C ILE A 456 46.00 -97.66 21.70
N PHE A 457 44.70 -97.73 21.37
CA PHE A 457 44.11 -98.89 20.70
C PHE A 457 44.71 -99.15 19.31
N SER A 458 45.00 -98.10 18.53
CA SER A 458 45.70 -98.24 17.25
C SER A 458 47.12 -98.77 17.44
N THR A 459 47.83 -98.30 18.47
CA THR A 459 49.19 -98.74 18.79
C THR A 459 49.21 -100.20 19.26
N ILE A 460 48.26 -100.60 20.11
CA ILE A 460 48.05 -102.00 20.52
C ILE A 460 47.71 -102.88 19.32
N ARG A 461 46.84 -102.43 18.42
CA ARG A 461 46.50 -103.18 17.19
C ARG A 461 47.71 -103.35 16.27
N ASN A 462 48.54 -102.31 16.12
CA ASN A 462 49.76 -102.37 15.31
C ASN A 462 50.84 -103.25 15.94
N SER A 463 50.95 -103.30 17.28
CA SER A 463 51.87 -104.21 17.96
C SER A 463 51.39 -105.66 17.90
N LEU A 464 50.08 -105.92 18.01
CA LEU A 464 49.51 -107.26 17.81
C LEU A 464 49.71 -107.79 16.38
N ASN A 465 49.51 -106.94 15.37
CA ASN A 465 49.78 -107.29 13.96
C ASN A 465 51.27 -107.51 13.63
N ARG A 466 52.18 -107.21 14.56
CA ARG A 466 53.63 -107.42 14.41
C ARG A 466 54.13 -108.71 15.06
N ILE A 467 53.29 -109.38 15.85
CA ILE A 467 53.64 -110.56 16.65
C ILE A 467 52.98 -111.85 16.07
N GLY A 468 51.99 -111.72 15.18
CA GLY A 468 51.55 -112.78 14.26
C GLY A 468 52.13 -112.54 12.88
#